data_AF-A0A9Q5ZAX6-F1
#
_entry.id   AF-A0A9Q5ZAX6-F1
#
_cell.length_a   1.000
_cell.length_b   1.000
_cell.length_c   1.000
_cell.angle_alpha   90.00
_cell.angle_beta   90.00
_cell.angle_gamma   90.00
#
_symmetry.space_group_name_H-M   'P 1'
#
loop_
_entity.id
_entity.type
_entity.pdbx_description
1 polymer ?
#
loop_
_entity_poly.entity_id
_entity_poly.type
_entity_poly.pdbx_seq_one_letter_code
_entity_poly.pdbx_strand_id
1 'polypeptide(L)'
;MLTVIINAFHAMKNILPTNNNQTSEIFLKIYDFPQQIKYAPQLSPKQRLKIAIEQLDHGTMETSVAVISELEEIAHNHPQYHWIIMDILTSFIRKNAAHTPQREVISSTSITVPKDIQAALSVIARRDVSKDAEHEQLDLSHVDIRGANLNQANLEQINLYQANLAGANLTQANLEGAILSAANLEKANLYSANLKGAILSASNLKQANLQKANLHRASLYLANLHGAILNDAILDGANFREVQFFE
;
A
#
# COMPACT_ATOMS: atom_id res chain seq x y z
N MET A 1 -3.96 -16.46 -10.31
CA MET A 1 -5.14 -15.67 -10.71
C MET A 1 -6.37 -15.94 -9.84
N LEU A 2 -6.63 -17.17 -9.38
CA LEU A 2 -7.76 -17.51 -8.49
C LEU A 2 -7.68 -16.98 -7.03
N THR A 3 -6.53 -16.49 -6.58
CA THR A 3 -6.24 -16.30 -5.14
C THR A 3 -6.69 -14.95 -4.57
N VAL A 4 -6.78 -13.90 -5.39
CA VAL A 4 -7.39 -12.61 -4.99
C VAL A 4 -8.86 -12.81 -4.64
N ILE A 5 -9.52 -13.68 -5.43
CA ILE A 5 -10.88 -14.14 -5.17
C ILE A 5 -10.93 -14.81 -3.79
N ILE A 6 -10.07 -15.75 -3.44
CA ILE A 6 -10.25 -16.47 -2.15
C ILE A 6 -10.24 -15.51 -0.95
N ASN A 7 -9.31 -14.56 -0.85
CA ASN A 7 -9.21 -13.69 0.32
C ASN A 7 -10.24 -12.55 0.32
N ALA A 8 -10.43 -11.83 -0.79
CA ALA A 8 -11.45 -10.77 -0.88
C ALA A 8 -12.89 -11.35 -0.85
N PHE A 9 -13.11 -12.54 -1.41
CA PHE A 9 -14.39 -13.23 -1.39
C PHE A 9 -14.66 -13.89 -0.03
N HIS A 10 -13.64 -14.31 0.73
CA HIS A 10 -13.81 -14.69 2.15
C HIS A 10 -14.19 -13.49 3.03
N ALA A 11 -13.57 -12.32 2.83
CA ALA A 11 -13.96 -11.08 3.50
C ALA A 11 -15.40 -10.66 3.12
N MET A 12 -15.79 -10.80 1.85
CA MET A 12 -17.15 -10.53 1.37
C MET A 12 -18.21 -11.52 1.87
N LYS A 13 -17.87 -12.81 2.03
CA LYS A 13 -18.82 -13.89 2.40
C LYS A 13 -19.38 -13.71 3.82
N ASN A 14 -18.64 -13.05 4.71
CA ASN A 14 -19.08 -12.78 6.08
C ASN A 14 -19.95 -11.52 6.21
N ILE A 15 -19.96 -10.63 5.22
CA ILE A 15 -20.57 -9.29 5.31
C ILE A 15 -21.80 -9.14 4.37
N LEU A 16 -21.88 -9.89 3.27
CA LEU A 16 -22.93 -9.71 2.26
C LEU A 16 -23.69 -11.03 2.00
N PRO A 17 -25.00 -11.11 2.31
CA PRO A 17 -25.80 -12.27 1.93
C PRO A 17 -25.82 -12.42 0.40
N THR A 18 -25.46 -13.62 -0.04
CA THR A 18 -25.42 -14.06 -1.43
C THR A 18 -26.82 -14.06 -2.03
N ASN A 19 -27.19 -13.03 -2.78
CA ASN A 19 -28.19 -13.16 -3.84
C ASN A 19 -28.06 -12.02 -4.87
N ASN A 20 -28.01 -12.42 -6.14
CA ASN A 20 -27.99 -11.65 -7.41
C ASN A 20 -26.62 -11.54 -8.12
N ASN A 21 -26.24 -12.64 -8.78
CA ASN A 21 -25.10 -12.70 -9.71
C ASN A 21 -25.44 -12.34 -11.16
N GLN A 22 -26.72 -12.40 -11.56
CA GLN A 22 -27.10 -12.28 -12.98
C GLN A 22 -27.01 -10.85 -13.54
N THR A 23 -27.33 -9.81 -12.77
CA THR A 23 -27.35 -8.43 -13.26
C THR A 23 -25.96 -7.85 -13.53
N SER A 24 -24.96 -8.16 -12.68
CA SER A 24 -23.56 -7.73 -12.89
C SER A 24 -22.94 -8.41 -14.11
N GLU A 25 -23.15 -9.72 -14.28
CA GLU A 25 -22.65 -10.47 -15.43
C GLU A 25 -23.24 -9.97 -16.76
N ILE A 26 -24.53 -9.61 -16.77
CA ILE A 26 -25.20 -9.06 -17.95
C ILE A 26 -24.64 -7.67 -18.27
N PHE A 27 -24.46 -6.81 -17.26
CA PHE A 27 -23.94 -5.46 -17.45
C PHE A 27 -22.51 -5.46 -18.01
N LEU A 28 -21.63 -6.33 -17.49
CA LEU A 28 -20.27 -6.51 -17.98
C LEU A 28 -20.20 -7.06 -19.41
N LYS A 29 -21.16 -7.90 -19.81
CA LYS A 29 -21.22 -8.48 -21.16
C LYS A 29 -21.78 -7.53 -22.22
N ILE A 30 -22.61 -6.56 -21.82
CA ILE A 30 -23.33 -5.67 -22.74
C ILE A 30 -22.57 -4.38 -23.04
N TYR A 31 -21.83 -3.84 -22.07
CA TYR A 31 -21.20 -2.52 -22.20
C TYR A 31 -19.68 -2.60 -22.23
N ASP A 32 -19.04 -1.85 -23.13
CA ASP A 32 -17.60 -1.62 -23.07
C ASP A 32 -17.27 -0.62 -21.93
N PHE A 33 -15.99 -0.53 -21.53
CA PHE A 33 -15.56 0.28 -20.38
C PHE A 33 -16.05 1.74 -20.42
N PRO A 34 -16.00 2.45 -21.57
CA PRO A 34 -16.57 3.80 -21.68
C PRO A 34 -18.07 3.87 -21.39
N GLN A 35 -18.85 2.86 -21.80
CA GLN A 35 -20.28 2.81 -21.52
C GLN A 35 -20.58 2.43 -20.07
N GLN A 36 -19.75 1.57 -19.46
CA GLN A 36 -19.91 1.23 -18.03
C GLN A 36 -19.72 2.45 -17.13
N ILE A 37 -18.74 3.31 -17.41
CA ILE A 37 -18.57 4.61 -16.73
C ILE A 37 -19.79 5.52 -16.94
N LYS A 38 -20.34 5.55 -18.15
CA LYS A 38 -21.50 6.40 -18.49
C LYS A 38 -22.78 6.03 -17.72
N TYR A 39 -22.98 4.75 -17.41
CA TYR A 39 -24.16 4.25 -16.68
C TYR A 39 -23.90 3.95 -15.20
N ALA A 40 -22.65 3.99 -14.73
CA ALA A 40 -22.25 3.77 -13.33
C ALA A 40 -23.01 4.62 -12.29
N PRO A 41 -23.36 5.90 -12.54
CA PRO A 41 -24.08 6.72 -11.55
C PRO A 41 -25.50 6.23 -11.23
N GLN A 42 -26.10 5.39 -12.08
CA GLN A 42 -27.45 4.85 -11.86
C GLN A 42 -27.45 3.54 -11.06
N LEU A 43 -26.27 2.97 -10.80
CA LEU A 43 -26.12 1.74 -10.05
C LEU A 43 -25.98 2.02 -8.56
N SER A 44 -26.45 1.09 -7.72
CA SER A 44 -26.18 1.17 -6.29
C SER A 44 -24.66 1.06 -6.02
N PRO A 45 -24.15 1.67 -4.94
CA PRO A 45 -22.72 1.59 -4.60
C PRO A 45 -22.19 0.16 -4.48
N LYS A 46 -23.04 -0.76 -3.99
CA LYS A 46 -22.75 -2.20 -3.92
C LYS A 46 -22.50 -2.82 -5.31
N GLN A 47 -23.30 -2.42 -6.30
CA GLN A 47 -23.16 -2.92 -7.67
C GLN A 47 -21.93 -2.31 -8.35
N ARG A 48 -21.69 -0.99 -8.18
CA ARG A 48 -20.47 -0.32 -8.65
C ARG A 48 -19.21 -1.00 -8.11
N LEU A 49 -19.18 -1.25 -6.80
CA LEU A 49 -18.07 -1.95 -6.14
C LEU A 49 -17.83 -3.35 -6.73
N LYS A 50 -18.89 -4.14 -6.94
CA LYS A 50 -18.76 -5.48 -7.53
C LYS A 50 -18.16 -5.44 -8.94
N ILE A 51 -18.64 -4.52 -9.79
CA ILE A 51 -18.13 -4.34 -11.16
C ILE A 51 -16.66 -3.91 -11.13
N ALA A 52 -16.30 -2.94 -10.27
CA ALA A 52 -14.94 -2.46 -10.14
C ALA A 52 -13.97 -3.59 -9.74
N ILE A 53 -14.36 -4.45 -8.80
CA ILE A 53 -13.55 -5.62 -8.39
C ILE A 53 -13.34 -6.59 -9.55
N GLU A 54 -14.41 -6.93 -10.28
CA GLU A 54 -14.34 -7.84 -11.43
C GLU A 54 -13.43 -7.28 -12.54
N GLN A 55 -13.45 -5.97 -12.76
CA GLN A 55 -12.59 -5.30 -13.73
C GLN A 55 -11.12 -5.23 -13.28
N LEU A 56 -10.86 -5.00 -11.99
CA LEU A 56 -9.49 -4.91 -11.46
C LEU A 56 -8.71 -6.22 -11.67
N ASP A 57 -9.41 -7.36 -11.75
CA ASP A 57 -8.80 -8.67 -11.99
C ASP A 57 -8.56 -8.99 -13.48
N HIS A 58 -9.24 -8.30 -14.41
CA HIS A 58 -9.24 -8.61 -15.84
C HIS A 58 -8.82 -7.44 -16.77
N GLY A 59 -8.56 -6.27 -16.20
CA GLY A 59 -8.30 -5.04 -16.93
C GLY A 59 -6.86 -4.87 -17.43
N THR A 60 -6.67 -3.95 -18.38
CA THR A 60 -5.37 -3.38 -18.74
C THR A 60 -4.92 -2.34 -17.70
N MET A 61 -3.67 -1.88 -17.78
CA MET A 61 -3.14 -0.84 -16.87
C MET A 61 -3.98 0.46 -16.92
N GLU A 62 -4.40 0.91 -18.10
CA GLU A 62 -5.22 2.12 -18.27
C GLU A 62 -6.59 1.96 -17.62
N THR A 63 -7.23 0.79 -17.78
CA THR A 63 -8.51 0.51 -17.11
C THR A 63 -8.33 0.37 -15.60
N SER A 64 -7.19 -0.16 -15.14
CA SER A 64 -6.92 -0.35 -13.71
C SER A 64 -6.87 0.98 -12.97
N VAL A 65 -6.27 2.02 -13.54
CA VAL A 65 -6.25 3.36 -12.91
C VAL A 65 -7.66 3.93 -12.77
N ALA A 66 -8.49 3.83 -13.81
CA ALA A 66 -9.86 4.34 -13.75
C ALA A 66 -10.74 3.53 -12.77
N VAL A 67 -10.54 2.22 -12.69
CA VAL A 67 -11.18 1.35 -11.68
C VAL A 67 -10.75 1.71 -10.27
N ILE A 68 -9.47 2.02 -10.05
CA ILE A 68 -8.96 2.46 -8.75
C ILE A 68 -9.58 3.80 -8.34
N SER A 69 -9.72 4.76 -9.27
CA SER A 69 -10.39 6.03 -8.99
C SER A 69 -11.88 5.85 -8.63
N GLU A 70 -12.55 4.92 -9.30
CA GLU A 70 -13.93 4.53 -8.99
C GLU A 70 -14.05 3.93 -7.58
N LEU A 71 -13.11 3.05 -7.19
CA LEU A 71 -13.04 2.50 -5.84
C LEU A 71 -12.78 3.61 -4.80
N GLU A 72 -11.87 4.56 -5.07
CA GLU A 72 -11.62 5.72 -4.19
C GLU A 72 -12.89 6.56 -4.00
N GLU A 73 -13.65 6.82 -5.07
CA GLU A 73 -14.92 7.56 -5.00
C GLU A 73 -15.95 6.83 -4.13
N ILE A 74 -16.08 5.50 -4.28
CA ILE A 74 -16.99 4.69 -3.45
C ILE A 74 -16.57 4.75 -1.98
N ALA A 75 -15.28 4.59 -1.67
CA ALA A 75 -14.78 4.65 -0.30
C ALA A 75 -15.05 6.02 0.35
N HIS A 76 -14.90 7.09 -0.43
CA HIS A 76 -15.16 8.46 0.04
C HIS A 76 -16.64 8.71 0.35
N ASN A 77 -17.52 8.34 -0.59
CA ASN A 77 -18.96 8.64 -0.49
C ASN A 77 -19.74 7.66 0.39
N HIS A 78 -19.19 6.47 0.63
CA HIS A 78 -19.84 5.38 1.35
C HIS A 78 -18.88 4.75 2.37
N PRO A 79 -18.75 5.35 3.56
CA PRO A 79 -17.78 4.92 4.58
C PRO A 79 -17.85 3.43 4.96
N GLN A 80 -19.02 2.79 4.83
CA GLN A 80 -19.17 1.36 5.09
C GLN A 80 -18.36 0.46 4.14
N TYR A 81 -17.91 0.99 2.99
CA TYR A 81 -17.03 0.27 2.05
C TYR A 81 -15.57 0.69 2.16
N HIS A 82 -15.22 1.68 2.99
CA HIS A 82 -13.85 2.19 3.10
C HIS A 82 -12.85 1.06 3.37
N TRP A 83 -13.04 0.30 4.44
CA TRP A 83 -12.12 -0.76 4.84
C TRP A 83 -11.95 -1.82 3.75
N ILE A 84 -13.06 -2.37 3.22
CA ILE A 84 -13.00 -3.43 2.21
C ILE A 84 -12.30 -2.94 0.94
N ILE A 85 -12.45 -1.67 0.57
CA ILE A 85 -11.76 -1.08 -0.58
C ILE A 85 -10.25 -0.95 -0.31
N MET A 86 -9.85 -0.50 0.88
CA MET A 86 -8.43 -0.44 1.24
C MET A 86 -7.78 -1.83 1.23
N ASP A 87 -8.48 -2.85 1.73
CA ASP A 87 -8.02 -4.25 1.72
C ASP A 87 -7.93 -4.81 0.29
N ILE A 88 -8.91 -4.52 -0.58
CA ILE A 88 -8.87 -4.88 -2.01
C ILE A 88 -7.67 -4.26 -2.71
N LEU A 89 -7.42 -2.96 -2.53
CA LEU A 89 -6.31 -2.25 -3.15
C LEU A 89 -4.96 -2.75 -2.61
N THR A 90 -4.89 -3.08 -1.33
CA THR A 90 -3.73 -3.70 -0.69
C THR A 90 -3.44 -5.06 -1.32
N SER A 91 -4.46 -5.91 -1.46
CA SER A 91 -4.37 -7.21 -2.12
C SER A 91 -3.95 -7.11 -3.59
N PHE A 92 -4.47 -6.11 -4.31
CA PHE A 92 -4.07 -5.81 -5.68
C PHE A 92 -2.58 -5.49 -5.78
N ILE A 93 -2.04 -4.64 -4.89
CA ILE A 93 -0.62 -4.30 -4.86
C ILE A 93 0.21 -5.54 -4.56
N ARG A 94 -0.13 -6.32 -3.53
CA ARG A 94 0.63 -7.54 -3.18
C ARG A 94 0.76 -8.53 -4.34
N LYS A 95 -0.32 -8.71 -5.10
CA LYS A 95 -0.34 -9.62 -6.24
C LYS A 95 0.54 -9.14 -7.40
N ASN A 96 0.48 -7.84 -7.70
CA ASN A 96 1.04 -7.27 -8.92
C ASN A 96 2.42 -6.61 -8.71
N ALA A 97 2.81 -6.39 -7.46
CA ALA A 97 4.12 -5.90 -7.07
C ALA A 97 4.80 -6.87 -6.10
N ALA A 98 4.62 -8.20 -6.23
CA ALA A 98 5.25 -9.16 -5.34
C ALA A 98 6.78 -9.12 -5.42
N HIS A 99 7.45 -9.02 -4.28
CA HIS A 99 8.89 -9.13 -4.16
C HIS A 99 9.31 -10.58 -4.40
N THR A 100 10.12 -10.82 -5.44
CA THR A 100 10.67 -12.15 -5.74
C THR A 100 12.11 -12.22 -5.25
N PRO A 101 12.44 -13.00 -4.20
CA PRO A 101 13.75 -12.91 -3.55
C PRO A 101 14.94 -13.42 -4.36
N GLN A 102 14.75 -14.02 -5.55
CA GLN A 102 15.83 -14.69 -6.27
C GLN A 102 15.59 -14.68 -7.80
N ARG A 103 16.13 -13.66 -8.48
CA ARG A 103 16.64 -13.72 -9.86
C ARG A 103 17.23 -12.36 -10.18
N GLU A 104 18.56 -12.31 -10.31
CA GLU A 104 19.31 -11.33 -11.09
C GLU A 104 18.58 -10.01 -11.37
N VAL A 105 18.43 -9.13 -10.36
CA VAL A 105 18.19 -7.73 -10.68
C VAL A 105 19.54 -7.14 -11.06
N ILE A 106 19.99 -7.51 -12.26
CA ILE A 106 20.97 -6.77 -13.04
C ILE A 106 20.39 -5.37 -13.17
N SER A 107 20.92 -4.41 -12.41
CA SER A 107 20.90 -2.97 -12.71
C SER A 107 19.67 -2.43 -13.48
N SER A 108 18.45 -2.88 -13.18
CA SER A 108 17.30 -2.51 -13.99
C SER A 108 16.84 -1.15 -13.50
N THR A 109 17.38 -0.14 -14.16
CA THR A 109 17.29 1.31 -14.01
C THR A 109 15.88 1.90 -14.13
N SER A 110 14.81 1.10 -14.14
CA SER A 110 13.46 1.63 -13.97
C SER A 110 13.04 1.54 -12.51
N ILE A 111 13.29 2.65 -11.81
CA ILE A 111 12.91 2.97 -10.43
C ILE A 111 11.40 3.31 -10.36
N THR A 112 10.68 3.26 -11.48
CA THR A 112 9.30 3.76 -11.56
C THR A 112 8.31 2.63 -11.30
N VAL A 113 7.58 2.74 -10.20
CA VAL A 113 6.41 1.89 -9.89
C VAL A 113 5.38 1.97 -11.03
N PRO A 114 4.78 0.84 -11.46
CA PRO A 114 3.70 0.85 -12.45
C PRO A 114 2.57 1.83 -12.05
N LYS A 115 1.95 2.48 -13.04
CA LYS A 115 1.00 3.59 -12.78
C LYS A 115 -0.22 3.17 -11.97
N ASP A 116 -0.73 1.98 -12.21
CA ASP A 116 -1.82 1.35 -11.47
C ASP A 116 -1.43 1.03 -10.02
N ILE A 117 -0.23 0.49 -9.79
CA ILE A 117 0.30 0.27 -8.44
C ILE A 117 0.47 1.61 -7.71
N GLN A 118 1.02 2.63 -8.38
CA GLN A 118 1.15 3.97 -7.81
C GLN A 118 -0.22 4.60 -7.53
N ALA A 119 -1.23 4.38 -8.38
CA ALA A 119 -2.59 4.83 -8.14
C ALA A 119 -3.19 4.17 -6.89
N ALA A 120 -3.10 2.84 -6.77
CA ALA A 120 -3.58 2.10 -5.60
C ALA A 120 -2.86 2.54 -4.31
N LEU A 121 -1.53 2.69 -4.36
CA LEU A 121 -0.73 3.22 -3.25
C LEU A 121 -1.19 4.62 -2.86
N SER A 122 -1.53 5.47 -3.82
CA SER A 122 -1.98 6.83 -3.57
C SER A 122 -3.32 6.89 -2.85
N VAL A 123 -4.25 5.98 -3.16
CA VAL A 123 -5.53 5.85 -2.46
C VAL A 123 -5.30 5.40 -1.01
N ILE A 124 -4.51 4.34 -0.81
CA ILE A 124 -4.16 3.84 0.54
C ILE A 124 -3.43 4.92 1.36
N ALA A 125 -2.53 5.67 0.72
CA ALA A 125 -1.78 6.77 1.32
C ALA A 125 -2.65 7.94 1.77
N ARG A 126 -3.87 8.10 1.24
CA ARG A 126 -4.82 9.16 1.65
C ARG A 126 -5.95 8.63 2.51
N ARG A 127 -5.90 7.37 2.94
CA ARG A 127 -7.00 6.75 3.67
C ARG A 127 -7.25 7.47 5.00
N ASP A 128 -8.52 7.54 5.35
CA ASP A 128 -9.00 7.96 6.65
C ASP A 128 -8.91 6.79 7.65
N VAL A 129 -7.85 6.79 8.47
CA VAL A 129 -7.58 5.73 9.45
C VAL A 129 -8.70 5.59 10.48
N SER A 130 -9.52 6.63 10.71
CA SER A 130 -10.68 6.55 11.61
C SER A 130 -11.81 5.65 11.09
N LYS A 131 -11.73 5.25 9.82
CA LYS A 131 -12.67 4.34 9.15
C LYS A 131 -12.09 2.96 8.88
N ASP A 132 -10.85 2.71 9.27
CA ASP A 132 -10.25 1.38 9.18
C ASP A 132 -10.99 0.42 10.13
N ALA A 133 -11.03 -0.87 9.81
CA ALA A 133 -11.68 -1.85 10.66
C ALA A 133 -10.91 -2.00 11.99
N GLU A 134 -11.65 -2.08 13.10
CA GLU A 134 -11.05 -2.32 14.41
C GLU A 134 -10.28 -3.65 14.42
N HIS A 135 -9.05 -3.62 14.95
CA HIS A 135 -8.15 -4.78 15.07
C HIS A 135 -7.61 -5.37 13.76
N GLU A 136 -7.88 -4.74 12.63
CA GLU A 136 -7.30 -5.16 11.35
C GLU A 136 -6.14 -4.26 10.93
N GLN A 137 -5.22 -4.81 10.14
CA GLN A 137 -4.01 -4.13 9.68
C GLN A 137 -3.86 -4.32 8.17
N LEU A 138 -3.65 -3.23 7.42
CA LEU A 138 -3.31 -3.35 6.00
C LEU A 138 -1.93 -3.98 5.82
N ASP A 139 -1.85 -5.00 4.99
CA ASP A 139 -0.65 -5.80 4.76
C ASP A 139 -0.05 -5.58 3.37
N LEU A 140 1.00 -4.77 3.29
CA LEU A 140 1.88 -4.60 2.14
C LEU A 140 3.23 -5.31 2.35
N SER A 141 3.27 -6.40 3.10
CA SER A 141 4.48 -7.21 3.23
C SER A 141 4.90 -7.85 1.91
N HIS A 142 6.21 -8.02 1.74
CA HIS A 142 6.84 -8.65 0.58
C HIS A 142 6.46 -8.01 -0.76
N VAL A 143 6.23 -6.70 -0.82
CA VAL A 143 6.00 -5.97 -2.09
C VAL A 143 7.28 -5.29 -2.57
N ASP A 144 7.45 -5.15 -3.88
CA ASP A 144 8.49 -4.36 -4.54
C ASP A 144 7.88 -3.08 -5.12
N ILE A 145 8.01 -2.01 -4.34
CA ILE A 145 7.50 -0.68 -4.65
C ILE A 145 8.65 0.34 -4.60
N ARG A 146 9.83 -0.06 -5.10
CA ARG A 146 11.00 0.80 -5.23
C ARG A 146 10.64 2.09 -5.97
N GLY A 147 11.12 3.22 -5.45
CA GLY A 147 10.86 4.53 -6.02
C GLY A 147 9.41 5.03 -5.90
N ALA A 148 8.54 4.35 -5.15
CA ALA A 148 7.17 4.80 -4.93
C ALA A 148 7.12 6.24 -4.41
N ASN A 149 6.18 7.04 -4.93
CA ASN A 149 5.88 8.34 -4.36
C ASN A 149 4.82 8.18 -3.27
N LEU A 150 5.25 8.33 -2.02
CA LEU A 150 4.46 8.21 -0.79
C LEU A 150 4.64 9.48 0.07
N ASN A 151 4.87 10.63 -0.57
CA ASN A 151 4.98 11.91 0.12
C ASN A 151 3.67 12.19 0.88
N GLN A 152 3.79 12.55 2.15
CA GLN A 152 2.68 12.83 3.06
C GLN A 152 1.70 11.65 3.22
N ALA A 153 2.10 10.44 2.85
CA ALA A 153 1.25 9.27 2.94
C ALA A 153 0.89 8.95 4.40
N ASN A 154 -0.37 8.68 4.65
CA ASN A 154 -0.82 8.08 5.89
C ASN A 154 -0.68 6.55 5.78
N LEU A 155 0.38 6.03 6.39
CA LEU A 155 0.77 4.63 6.47
C LEU A 155 0.82 4.18 7.94
N GLU A 156 0.01 4.80 8.79
CA GLU A 156 -0.12 4.45 10.20
C GLU A 156 -0.44 2.96 10.35
N GLN A 157 0.31 2.31 11.25
CA GLN A 157 0.21 0.89 11.57
C GLN A 157 0.27 -0.06 10.37
N ILE A 158 0.74 0.34 9.19
CA ILE A 158 0.79 -0.57 8.05
C ILE A 158 1.84 -1.67 8.25
N ASN A 159 1.58 -2.86 7.72
CA ASN A 159 2.60 -3.91 7.63
C ASN A 159 3.35 -3.82 6.29
N LEU A 160 4.64 -3.51 6.36
CA LEU A 160 5.60 -3.45 5.26
C LEU A 160 6.77 -4.42 5.50
N TYR A 161 6.53 -5.51 6.24
CA TYR A 161 7.51 -6.56 6.49
C TYR A 161 8.15 -7.06 5.18
N GLN A 162 9.48 -7.04 5.10
CA GLN A 162 10.24 -7.42 3.90
C GLN A 162 9.81 -6.71 2.60
N ALA A 163 9.16 -5.54 2.68
CA ALA A 163 8.89 -4.74 1.49
C ALA A 163 10.18 -4.09 0.96
N ASN A 164 10.28 -3.95 -0.36
CA ASN A 164 11.35 -3.24 -1.04
C ASN A 164 10.86 -1.83 -1.42
N LEU A 165 11.29 -0.84 -0.64
CA LEU A 165 11.01 0.59 -0.72
C LEU A 165 12.26 1.38 -1.13
N ALA A 166 13.27 0.73 -1.72
CA ALA A 166 14.51 1.43 -2.06
C ALA A 166 14.24 2.62 -2.98
N GLY A 167 14.80 3.79 -2.63
CA GLY A 167 14.59 5.05 -3.33
C GLY A 167 13.17 5.65 -3.23
N ALA A 168 12.26 5.09 -2.43
CA ALA A 168 10.92 5.64 -2.28
C ALA A 168 10.94 7.06 -1.65
N ASN A 169 10.00 7.90 -2.07
CA ASN A 169 9.77 9.21 -1.45
C ASN A 169 8.72 9.09 -0.34
N LEU A 170 9.16 9.04 0.91
CA LEU A 170 8.34 9.00 2.12
C LEU A 170 8.42 10.32 2.91
N THR A 171 8.75 11.42 2.23
CA THR A 171 8.85 12.75 2.85
C THR A 171 7.55 13.08 3.58
N GLN A 172 7.62 13.42 4.86
CA GLN A 172 6.46 13.74 5.72
C GLN A 172 5.41 12.61 5.84
N ALA A 173 5.73 11.37 5.47
CA ALA A 173 4.80 10.26 5.65
C ALA A 173 4.54 9.99 7.14
N ASN A 174 3.31 9.61 7.49
CA ASN A 174 2.96 9.07 8.78
C ASN A 174 3.12 7.54 8.76
N LEU A 175 4.14 7.02 9.44
CA LEU A 175 4.46 5.61 9.61
C LEU A 175 4.41 5.21 11.10
N GLU A 176 3.62 5.93 11.92
CA GLU A 176 3.47 5.64 13.34
C GLU A 176 3.03 4.18 13.55
N GLY A 177 3.78 3.43 14.36
CA GLY A 177 3.52 2.02 14.64
C GLY A 177 3.67 1.07 13.45
N ALA A 178 4.17 1.50 12.29
CA ALA A 178 4.32 0.64 11.12
C ALA A 178 5.33 -0.50 11.35
N ILE A 179 5.09 -1.66 10.74
CA ILE A 179 5.99 -2.81 10.76
C ILE A 179 6.86 -2.76 9.51
N LEU A 180 8.13 -2.41 9.65
CA LEU A 180 9.12 -2.29 8.59
C LEU A 180 10.27 -3.29 8.77
N SER A 181 10.02 -4.36 9.53
CA SER A 181 11.07 -5.34 9.85
C SER A 181 11.58 -6.01 8.57
N ALA A 182 12.89 -6.08 8.44
CA ALA A 182 13.59 -6.57 7.24
C ALA A 182 13.21 -5.86 5.92
N ALA A 183 12.57 -4.68 5.96
CA ALA A 183 12.29 -3.89 4.77
C ALA A 183 13.57 -3.30 4.18
N ASN A 184 13.61 -3.14 2.85
CA ASN A 184 14.68 -2.43 2.16
C ASN A 184 14.27 -0.98 1.89
N LEU A 185 14.86 -0.05 2.62
CA LEU A 185 14.68 1.41 2.51
C LEU A 185 15.96 2.09 2.01
N GLU A 186 16.85 1.36 1.32
CA GLU A 186 18.10 1.93 0.79
C GLU A 186 17.79 3.18 -0.05
N LYS A 187 18.46 4.29 0.26
CA LYS A 187 18.29 5.61 -0.40
C LYS A 187 16.87 6.17 -0.37
N ALA A 188 15.97 5.64 0.47
CA ALA A 188 14.64 6.22 0.63
C ALA A 188 14.73 7.62 1.26
N ASN A 189 13.82 8.51 0.87
CA ASN A 189 13.70 9.84 1.46
C ASN A 189 12.60 9.86 2.52
N LEU A 190 12.99 9.83 3.80
CA LEU A 190 12.13 9.88 4.98
C LEU A 190 12.21 11.26 5.68
N TYR A 191 12.55 12.32 4.94
CA TYR A 191 12.66 13.66 5.50
C TYR A 191 11.37 14.05 6.25
N SER A 192 11.51 14.37 7.54
CA SER A 192 10.42 14.78 8.41
C SER A 192 9.28 13.76 8.55
N ALA A 193 9.51 12.47 8.26
CA ALA A 193 8.53 11.40 8.43
C ALA A 193 8.27 11.10 9.92
N ASN A 194 7.04 10.69 10.26
CA ASN A 194 6.70 10.22 11.60
C ASN A 194 6.87 8.69 11.67
N LEU A 195 7.91 8.21 12.34
CA LEU A 195 8.21 6.79 12.57
C LEU A 195 8.04 6.42 14.06
N LYS A 196 7.27 7.19 14.82
CA LYS A 196 7.07 6.96 16.25
C LYS A 196 6.59 5.54 16.51
N GLY A 197 7.29 4.81 17.37
CA GLY A 197 6.96 3.42 17.69
C GLY A 197 7.07 2.41 16.54
N ALA A 198 7.59 2.79 15.37
CA ALA A 198 7.72 1.88 14.22
C ALA A 198 8.75 0.76 14.51
N ILE A 199 8.55 -0.41 13.90
CA ILE A 199 9.43 -1.58 14.06
C ILE A 199 10.28 -1.76 12.80
N LEU A 200 11.49 -1.21 12.81
CA LEU A 200 12.49 -1.21 11.74
C LEU A 200 13.56 -2.30 11.93
N SER A 201 13.29 -3.33 12.73
CA SER A 201 14.28 -4.36 13.07
C SER A 201 14.84 -5.06 11.82
N ALA A 202 16.17 -5.18 11.71
CA ALA A 202 16.89 -5.75 10.57
C ALA A 202 16.59 -5.08 9.20
N SER A 203 16.04 -3.86 9.18
CA SER A 203 15.82 -3.13 7.93
C SER A 203 17.12 -2.59 7.33
N ASN A 204 17.14 -2.44 6.01
CA ASN A 204 18.22 -1.76 5.29
C ASN A 204 17.87 -0.29 5.07
N LEU A 205 18.47 0.61 5.85
CA LEU A 205 18.34 2.08 5.74
C LEU A 205 19.62 2.71 5.16
N LYS A 206 20.46 1.93 4.45
CA LYS A 206 21.69 2.42 3.85
C LYS A 206 21.41 3.67 3.00
N GLN A 207 22.14 4.75 3.27
CA GLN A 207 22.02 6.03 2.56
C GLN A 207 20.62 6.66 2.57
N ALA A 208 19.72 6.26 3.49
CA ALA A 208 18.41 6.87 3.63
C ALA A 208 18.51 8.29 4.23
N ASN A 209 17.62 9.18 3.80
CA ASN A 209 17.48 10.50 4.40
C ASN A 209 16.44 10.47 5.53
N LEU A 210 16.88 10.47 6.78
CA LEU A 210 16.06 10.49 8.00
C LEU A 210 16.08 11.88 8.68
N GLN A 211 16.51 12.94 7.97
CA GLN A 211 16.58 14.27 8.58
C GLN A 211 15.21 14.70 9.10
N LYS A 212 15.16 15.23 10.33
CA LYS A 212 13.93 15.65 11.04
C LYS A 212 12.89 14.53 11.25
N ALA A 213 13.22 13.28 10.96
CA ALA A 213 12.29 12.18 11.17
C ALA A 213 12.04 11.98 12.67
N ASN A 214 10.81 11.64 13.04
CA ASN A 214 10.46 11.29 14.41
C ASN A 214 10.59 9.78 14.63
N LEU A 215 11.67 9.33 15.25
CA LEU A 215 11.92 7.92 15.60
C LEU A 215 11.66 7.65 17.09
N HIS A 216 10.88 8.50 17.78
CA HIS A 216 10.58 8.32 19.20
C HIS A 216 10.04 6.91 19.47
N ARG A 217 10.71 6.16 20.36
CA ARG A 217 10.38 4.75 20.68
C ARG A 217 10.39 3.77 19.50
N ALA A 218 10.98 4.12 18.36
CA ALA A 218 11.14 3.19 17.24
C ALA A 218 12.17 2.09 17.58
N SER A 219 11.97 0.88 17.05
CA SER A 219 12.95 -0.20 17.18
C SER A 219 13.78 -0.32 15.91
N LEU A 220 15.07 0.01 15.97
CA LEU A 220 16.03 -0.18 14.89
C LEU A 220 16.96 -1.37 15.15
N TYR A 221 16.58 -2.33 15.99
CA TYR A 221 17.41 -3.48 16.34
C TYR A 221 17.97 -4.18 15.09
N LEU A 222 19.30 -4.34 14.98
CA LEU A 222 19.98 -4.92 13.81
C LEU A 222 19.82 -4.15 12.47
N ALA A 223 19.28 -2.93 12.47
CA ALA A 223 19.13 -2.17 11.22
C ALA A 223 20.48 -1.70 10.67
N ASN A 224 20.59 -1.61 9.35
CA ASN A 224 21.76 -1.06 8.66
C ASN A 224 21.52 0.42 8.30
N LEU A 225 22.23 1.32 8.97
CA LEU A 225 22.19 2.78 8.78
C LEU A 225 23.46 3.32 8.12
N HIS A 226 24.25 2.48 7.44
CA HIS A 226 25.47 2.93 6.75
C HIS A 226 25.18 4.11 5.81
N GLY A 227 25.80 5.25 6.08
CA GLY A 227 25.63 6.48 5.29
C GLY A 227 24.24 7.14 5.38
N ALA A 228 23.36 6.70 6.28
CA ALA A 228 22.08 7.38 6.53
C ALA A 228 22.29 8.75 7.17
N ILE A 229 21.42 9.71 6.85
CA ILE A 229 21.49 11.09 7.37
C ILE A 229 20.42 11.29 8.43
N LEU A 230 20.80 11.57 9.68
CA LEU A 230 19.87 11.70 10.82
C LEU A 230 19.85 13.11 11.44
N ASN A 231 20.28 14.14 10.73
CA ASN A 231 20.31 15.51 11.27
C ASN A 231 18.91 15.92 11.76
N ASP A 232 18.83 16.45 12.99
CA ASP A 232 17.58 16.87 13.65
C ASP A 232 16.53 15.76 13.85
N ALA A 233 16.90 14.48 13.72
CA ALA A 233 15.97 13.38 14.00
C ALA A 233 15.67 13.28 15.51
N ILE A 234 14.43 12.96 15.86
CA ILE A 234 14.00 12.73 17.24
C ILE A 234 14.24 11.25 17.57
N LEU A 235 15.17 10.97 18.48
CA LEU A 235 15.62 9.59 18.79
C LEU A 235 15.25 9.14 20.21
N ASP A 236 14.48 9.93 20.96
CA ASP A 236 14.16 9.63 22.36
C ASP A 236 13.51 8.26 22.51
N GLY A 237 14.13 7.38 23.32
CA GLY A 237 13.64 6.02 23.55
C GLY A 237 13.75 5.07 22.36
N ALA A 238 14.38 5.46 21.25
CA ALA A 238 14.63 4.57 20.13
C ALA A 238 15.64 3.47 20.50
N ASN A 239 15.41 2.25 20.04
CA ASN A 239 16.31 1.12 20.27
C ASN A 239 17.33 1.00 19.12
N PHE A 240 18.58 1.35 19.39
CA PHE A 240 19.71 1.25 18.46
C PHE A 240 20.62 0.04 18.72
N ARG A 241 20.18 -0.95 19.49
CA ARG A 241 20.99 -2.14 19.78
C ARG A 241 21.38 -2.85 18.48
N GLU A 242 22.68 -3.14 18.34
CA GLU A 242 23.25 -3.84 17.19
C GLU A 242 23.01 -3.15 15.83
N VAL A 243 22.72 -1.83 15.83
CA VAL A 243 22.66 -1.05 14.58
C VAL A 243 24.03 -0.94 13.94
N GLN A 244 24.08 -1.11 12.62
CA GLN A 244 25.29 -0.97 11.82
C GLN A 244 25.36 0.44 11.22
N PHE A 245 26.38 1.22 11.58
CA PHE A 245 26.62 2.57 11.00
C PHE A 245 27.75 2.59 9.96
N PHE A 246 28.57 1.54 9.92
CA PHE A 246 29.76 1.42 9.08
C PHE A 246 29.75 0.04 8.40
N GLU A 247 30.60 -0.13 7.39
CA GLU A 247 30.83 -1.45 6.77
C GLU A 247 31.50 -2.44 7.73
#